data_AF-Q82YM7-F1
#
_entry.id   AF-Q82YM7-F1
#
_cell.length_a   1.000
_cell.length_b   1.000
_cell.length_c   1.000
_cell.angle_alpha   90.00
_cell.angle_beta   90.00
_cell.angle_gamma   90.00
#
_symmetry.space_group_name_H-M   'P 1'
#
loop_
_entity.id
_entity.type
_entity.pdbx_description
1 polymer ?
#
loop_
_entity_poly.entity_id
_entity_poly.type
_entity_poly.pdbx_seq_one_letter_code
_entity_poly.pdbx_strand_id
1 'polypeptide(L)' 'MDIVTKIITLIGGIIGLVSAVSIMFGVKEIRSGMSNDDPRTLDKGIEKVVVGGAVILAIGGVVAYVITQVGAIRF' A
#
# COMPACT_ATOMS: atom_id res chain seq x y z
N MET A 1 -2.01 25.50 4.61
CA MET A 1 -0.93 24.61 4.14
C MET A 1 -0.66 23.46 5.11
N ASP A 2 -0.46 23.76 6.40
CA ASP A 2 -0.19 22.72 7.42
C ASP A 2 -1.35 21.72 7.60
N ILE A 3 -2.60 22.19 7.71
CA ILE A 3 -3.78 21.32 7.81
C ILE A 3 -3.94 20.40 6.59
N VAL A 4 -3.67 20.90 5.39
CA VAL A 4 -3.77 20.15 4.13
C VAL A 4 -2.70 19.06 4.08
N THR A 5 -1.46 19.40 4.46
CA THR A 5 -0.35 18.43 4.56
C THR A 5 -0.68 17.30 5.54
N LYS A 6 -1.22 17.63 6.72
CA LYS A 6 -1.63 16.65 7.72
C LYS A 6 -2.71 15.70 7.20
N ILE A 7 -3.72 16.21 6.49
CA ILE A 7 -4.78 15.39 5.91
C ILE A 7 -4.22 14.43 4.86
N ILE A 8 -3.37 14.92 3.95
CA ILE A 8 -2.77 14.09 2.90
C ILE A 8 -1.89 13.00 3.50
N THR A 9 -1.04 13.33 4.48
CA THR A 9 -0.19 12.36 5.18
C THR A 9 -1.04 11.31 5.90
N LEU A 10 -2.15 11.70 6.54
CA LEU A 10 -3.06 10.78 7.21
C LEU A 10 -3.71 9.80 6.22
N ILE A 11 -4.27 10.31 5.11
CA ILE A 11 -4.89 9.48 4.07
C ILE A 11 -3.85 8.52 3.46
N GLY A 12 -2.67 9.03 3.13
CA GLY A 12 -1.56 8.24 2.64
C GLY A 12 -1.15 7.13 3.60
N GLY A 13 -1.09 7.44 4.90
CA GLY A 13 -0.79 6.49 5.95
C GLY A 13 -1.84 5.39 6.08
N ILE A 14 -3.13 5.73 6.02
CA ILE A 14 -4.22 4.75 6.08
C ILE A 14 -4.15 3.78 4.89
N ILE A 15 -3.99 4.31 3.67
CA ILE A 15 -3.88 3.49 2.46
C ILE A 15 -2.63 2.60 2.55
N GLY A 16 -1.49 3.14 2.98
CA GLY A 16 -0.26 2.38 3.21
C GLY A 16 -0.45 1.23 4.20
N LEU A 17 -1.16 1.46 5.30
CA LEU A 17 -1.48 0.41 6.29
C LEU A 17 -2.37 -0.68 5.69
N VAL A 18 -3.43 -0.33 4.97
CA VAL A 18 -4.33 -1.30 4.33
C VAL A 18 -3.56 -2.19 3.33
N SER A 19 -2.70 -1.58 2.53
CA SER A 19 -1.83 -2.30 1.60
C SER A 19 -0.82 -3.20 2.31
N ALA A 20 -0.23 -2.76 3.42
CA ALA A 20 0.69 -3.59 4.21
C ALA A 20 -0.02 -4.84 4.79
N VAL A 21 -1.26 -4.66 5.25
CA VAL A 21 -2.11 -5.76 5.72
C VAL A 21 -2.43 -6.74 4.59
N SER A 22 -2.73 -6.24 3.37
CA SER A 22 -2.93 -7.08 2.18
C SER A 22 -1.72 -7.95 1.88
N ILE A 23 -0.51 -7.37 1.92
CA ILE A 23 0.75 -8.11 1.72
C ILE A 23 0.89 -9.21 2.79
N MET A 24 0.65 -8.88 4.07
CA MET A 24 0.78 -9.83 5.17
C MET A 24 -0.16 -11.04 5.00
N PHE A 25 -1.42 -10.81 4.62
CA PHE A 25 -2.35 -11.88 4.32
C PHE A 25 -1.95 -12.67 3.06
N GLY A 26 -1.43 -12.00 2.03
CA GLY A 26 -0.91 -12.67 0.85
C GLY A 26 0.25 -13.62 1.16
N VAL A 27 1.19 -13.21 2.02
CA VAL A 27 2.29 -14.08 2.50
C VAL A 27 1.75 -15.29 3.26
N LYS A 28 0.71 -15.11 4.08
CA LYS A 28 0.06 -16.22 4.79
C LYS A 28 -0.59 -17.21 3.82
N GLU A 29 -1.26 -16.70 2.78
CA GLU A 29 -1.89 -17.53 1.73
C GLU A 29 -0.85 -18.26 0.88
N ILE A 30 0.26 -17.63 0.52
CA ILE A 30 1.38 -18.30 -0.16
C ILE A 30 1.88 -19.50 0.65
N ARG A 31 2.18 -19.28 1.94
CA ARG A 31 2.65 -20.35 2.82
C ARG A 31 1.61 -21.47 2.96
N SER A 32 0.34 -21.11 3.10
CA SER A 32 -0.75 -22.08 3.20
C SER A 32 -0.94 -22.87 1.90
N GLY A 33 -0.89 -22.20 0.75
CA GLY A 33 -1.03 -22.85 -0.57
C GLY A 33 0.10 -23.83 -0.83
N MET A 34 1.34 -23.46 -0.49
CA MET A 34 2.51 -24.36 -0.59
C MET A 34 2.39 -25.57 0.34
N SER A 35 1.97 -25.38 1.59
CA SER A 35 1.89 -26.49 2.56
C SER A 35 0.76 -27.47 2.28
N ASN A 36 -0.26 -27.08 1.50
CA ASN A 36 -1.44 -27.90 1.23
C ASN A 36 -1.57 -28.30 -0.25
N ASP A 37 -0.53 -28.09 -1.08
CA ASP A 37 -0.55 -28.29 -2.53
C ASP A 37 -1.80 -27.67 -3.21
N ASP A 38 -2.21 -26.49 -2.74
CA ASP A 38 -3.35 -25.75 -3.29
C ASP A 38 -2.86 -24.56 -4.14
N PRO A 39 -2.76 -24.73 -5.47
CA PRO A 39 -2.27 -23.69 -6.37
C PRO A 39 -3.19 -22.47 -6.42
N ARG A 40 -4.50 -22.63 -6.16
CA ARG A 40 -5.45 -21.49 -6.18
C ARG A 40 -5.19 -20.54 -5.02
N THR A 41 -4.91 -21.09 -3.84
CA THR A 41 -4.59 -20.28 -2.66
C THR A 41 -3.21 -19.65 -2.79
N LEU A 42 -2.26 -20.35 -3.41
CA LEU A 42 -0.95 -19.82 -3.73
C LEU A 42 -1.03 -18.59 -4.66
N ASP A 43 -1.72 -18.71 -5.80
CA ASP A 43 -1.86 -17.64 -6.79
C ASP A 43 -2.53 -16.40 -6.20
N LYS A 44 -3.60 -16.59 -5.41
CA LYS A 44 -4.27 -15.50 -4.68
C LYS A 44 -3.33 -14.80 -3.72
N GLY A 45 -2.50 -15.55 -3.01
CA GLY A 45 -1.53 -15.00 -2.08
C GLY A 45 -0.48 -14.15 -2.80
N ILE A 46 0.02 -14.63 -3.94
CA ILE A 46 0.96 -13.88 -4.80
C ILE A 46 0.30 -12.59 -5.31
N GLU A 47 -0.92 -12.67 -5.83
CA GLU A 47 -1.66 -11.51 -6.32
C GLU A 47 -1.79 -10.43 -5.23
N LYS A 48 -2.18 -10.82 -4.01
CA LYS A 48 -2.31 -9.90 -2.88
C LYS A 48 -1.00 -9.23 -2.49
N VAL A 49 0.12 -9.95 -2.56
CA VAL A 49 1.45 -9.38 -2.30
C VAL A 49 1.83 -8.39 -3.40
N VAL A 50 1.68 -8.76 -4.67
CA VAL A 50 2.05 -7.92 -5.82
C VAL A 50 1.21 -6.65 -5.85
N VAL A 51 -0.11 -6.78 -5.75
CA VAL A 51 -1.03 -5.65 -5.75
C VAL A 51 -0.80 -4.78 -4.51
N GLY A 52 -0.68 -5.37 -3.33
CA GLY A 52 -0.39 -4.63 -2.10
C GLY A 52 0.92 -3.84 -2.17
N GLY A 53 1.97 -4.46 -2.73
CA GLY A 53 3.28 -3.82 -2.94
C GLY A 53 3.22 -2.67 -3.94
N ALA A 54 2.54 -2.86 -5.07
CA ALA A 54 2.37 -1.82 -6.07
C ALA A 54 1.61 -0.60 -5.50
N VAL A 55 0.55 -0.84 -4.71
CA VAL A 55 -0.24 0.24 -4.10
C VAL A 55 0.58 1.01 -3.06
N ILE A 56 1.38 0.35 -2.22
CA ILE A 56 2.26 1.01 -1.25
C ILE A 56 3.26 1.96 -1.94
N LEU A 57 3.87 1.51 -3.04
CA LEU A 57 4.81 2.33 -3.79
C LEU A 57 4.12 3.51 -4.46
N ALA A 58 2.96 3.26 -5.08
CA ALA A 58 2.18 4.29 -5.74
C ALA A 58 1.72 5.38 -4.76
N ILE A 59 1.16 4.99 -3.60
CA ILE A 59 0.67 5.97 -2.63
C ILE A 59 1.80 6.77 -2.00
N GLY A 60 2.95 6.13 -1.72
CA GLY A 60 4.13 6.84 -1.22
C GLY A 60 4.60 7.92 -2.19
N GLY A 61 4.66 7.61 -3.49
CA GLY A 61 5.00 8.57 -4.53
C GLY A 61 3.99 9.71 -4.65
N VAL A 62 2.69 9.40 -4.64
CA VAL A 62 1.61 10.40 -4.72
C VAL A 62 1.66 11.35 -3.53
N VAL A 63 1.74 10.84 -2.31
CA VAL A 63 1.77 11.65 -1.09
C VAL A 63 2.98 12.58 -1.09
N ALA A 64 4.18 12.05 -1.41
CA ALA A 64 5.39 12.86 -1.51
C ALA A 64 5.22 13.98 -2.54
N TYR A 65 4.71 13.65 -3.74
CA TYR A 65 4.48 14.63 -4.80
C TYR A 65 3.52 15.74 -4.34
N VAL A 66 2.35 15.41 -3.79
CA VAL A 66 1.39 16.43 -3.38
C VAL A 66 1.96 17.34 -2.29
N ILE A 67 2.67 16.78 -1.29
CA ILE A 67 3.28 17.59 -0.22
C ILE A 67 4.28 18.59 -0.79
N THR A 68 5.11 18.18 -1.77
CA THR A 68 6.06 19.10 -2.42
C THR A 68 5.35 20.25 -3.16
N GLN A 69 4.25 19.96 -3.86
CA GLN A 69 3.49 20.97 -4.60
C GLN A 69 2.79 21.93 -3.66
N VAL A 70 2.20 21.43 -2.57
CA VAL A 70 1.60 22.24 -1.51
C VAL A 70 2.68 23.17 -0.94
N GLY A 71 3.85 22.66 -0.55
CA GLY A 71 4.94 23.50 -0.01
C GLY A 71 5.43 24.62 -0.95
N ALA A 72 5.25 24.48 -2.26
CA ALA A 72 5.69 25.45 -3.26
C ALA A 72 4.72 26.63 -3.48
N ILE A 73 3.48 26.55 -3.00
CA ILE A 73 2.49 27.62 -3.17
C ILE A 73 2.89 28.82 -2.30
N ARG A 74 3.19 29.96 -2.94
CA ARG A 74 3.45 31.26 -2.30
C ARG A 74 2.32 32.22 -2.65
N PHE A 75 1.70 32.81 -1.62
CA PHE A 75 0.76 33.94 -1.74
C PHE A 75 1.44 35.21 -1.24
#